data_AF-A0A9E5HRQ1-F1
#
_entry.id   AF-A0A9E5HRQ1-F1
#
_cell.length_a   1.000
_cell.length_b   1.000
_cell.length_c   1.000
_cell.angle_alpha   90.00
_cell.angle_beta   90.00
_cell.angle_gamma   90.00
#
_symmetry.space_group_name_H-M   'P 1'
#
loop_
_entity.id
_entity.type
_entity.pdbx_description
1 polymer ?
#
loop_
_entity_poly.entity_id
_entity_poly.type
_entity_poly.pdbx_seq_one_letter_code
_entity_poly.pdbx_strand_id
1 'polypeptide(L)'
;MIGRLRGRVDYKAQDHFLLDVSGVGYLIFCSERTLSEIPGNGEFTTIYTDLLVREDLLQIFGFLSQVEKEWYRLLMSVQGVGAKASLAILSALGEDGVSRAIALGDWTSVKSAKGIGPKTAQRVVNELKDKALSTEELIRSSLKMLSPKG
;
A
#
# COMPACT_ATOMS: atom_id res chain seq x y z
N MET A 1 14.97 7.01 5.42
CA MET A 1 13.60 6.55 5.11
C MET A 1 12.77 7.74 4.68
N ILE A 2 12.09 7.67 3.53
CA ILE A 2 11.15 8.69 3.06
C ILE A 2 9.78 8.24 3.56
N GLY A 3 9.16 9.00 4.47
CA GLY A 3 7.92 8.59 5.14
C GLY A 3 6.65 9.21 4.55
N ARG A 4 6.78 10.41 3.97
CA ARG A 4 5.70 11.17 3.35
C ARG A 4 6.29 12.21 2.40
N LEU A 5 5.64 12.42 1.26
CA LEU A 5 5.98 13.49 0.33
C LEU A 5 4.76 14.39 0.13
N ARG A 6 5.01 15.67 -0.16
CA ARG A 6 3.99 16.64 -0.55
C ARG A 6 4.55 17.48 -1.69
N GLY A 7 3.80 17.58 -2.79
CA GLY A 7 4.29 18.19 -4.01
C GLY A 7 3.19 18.33 -5.06
N ARG A 8 3.58 18.71 -6.28
CA ARG A 8 2.68 18.78 -7.43
C ARG A 8 2.79 17.52 -8.28
N VAL A 9 1.64 16.99 -8.71
CA VAL A 9 1.60 15.89 -9.67
C VAL A 9 2.07 16.43 -11.02
N ASP A 10 3.13 15.88 -11.57
CA ASP A 10 3.63 16.27 -12.89
C ASP A 10 2.96 15.44 -13.99
N TYR A 11 3.04 14.11 -13.86
CA TYR A 11 2.33 13.19 -14.75
C TYR A 11 1.87 11.92 -14.03
N LYS A 12 0.91 11.22 -14.65
CA LYS A 12 0.42 9.89 -14.24
C LYS A 12 0.66 8.89 -15.38
N ALA A 13 1.17 7.71 -15.04
CA ALA A 13 1.29 6.56 -15.93
C ALA A 13 0.28 5.47 -15.51
N GLN A 14 0.48 4.22 -15.92
CA GLN A 14 -0.45 3.14 -15.60
C GLN A 14 -0.33 2.64 -14.14
N ASP A 15 0.88 2.64 -13.57
CA ASP A 15 1.19 2.03 -12.27
C ASP A 15 1.95 2.97 -11.32
N HIS A 16 2.19 4.21 -11.76
CA HIS A 16 2.91 5.21 -11.01
C HIS A 16 2.51 6.63 -11.42
N PHE A 17 2.97 7.61 -10.65
CA PHE A 17 2.93 9.01 -11.00
C PHE A 17 4.26 9.68 -10.62
N LEU A 18 4.57 10.81 -11.26
CA LEU A 18 5.69 11.65 -10.88
C LEU A 18 5.20 12.80 -9.99
N LEU A 19 5.84 12.96 -8.84
CA LEU A 19 5.58 14.05 -7.90
C LEU A 19 6.79 14.99 -7.87
N ASP A 20 6.60 16.24 -8.31
CA ASP A 20 7.59 17.30 -8.09
C ASP A 20 7.49 17.79 -6.65
N VAL A 21 8.59 17.63 -5.90
CA VAL A 21 8.76 18.19 -4.56
C VAL A 21 9.89 19.21 -4.61
N SER A 22 9.52 20.48 -4.86
CA SER A 22 10.45 21.61 -4.91
C SER A 22 11.59 21.42 -5.92
N GLY A 23 11.25 20.92 -7.12
CA GLY A 23 12.20 20.69 -8.21
C GLY A 23 12.86 19.31 -8.22
N VAL A 24 12.53 18.44 -7.26
CA VAL A 24 12.96 17.03 -7.26
C VAL A 24 11.80 16.14 -7.65
N GLY A 25 11.90 15.45 -8.79
CA GLY A 25 10.90 14.52 -9.28
C GLY A 25 11.02 13.14 -8.63
N TYR A 26 9.97 12.71 -7.93
CA TYR A 26 9.88 11.36 -7.35
C TYR A 26 8.92 10.50 -8.18
N LEU A 27 9.41 9.36 -8.68
CA LEU A 27 8.56 8.32 -9.24
C LEU A 27 7.95 7.50 -8.10
N ILE A 28 6.63 7.50 -8.00
CA ILE A 28 5.88 6.87 -6.93
C ILE A 28 4.96 5.81 -7.52
N PHE A 29 5.26 4.55 -7.26
CA PHE A 29 4.43 3.40 -7.64
C PHE A 29 3.31 3.22 -6.62
N CYS A 30 2.09 2.89 -7.06
CA CYS A 30 0.98 2.69 -6.14
C CYS A 30 -0.07 1.73 -6.71
N SER A 31 -1.10 1.43 -5.92
CA SER A 31 -2.20 0.59 -6.38
C SER A 31 -3.04 1.35 -7.42
N GLU A 32 -3.78 0.64 -8.28
CA GLU A 32 -4.67 1.27 -9.26
C GLU A 32 -5.74 2.14 -8.56
N ARG A 33 -6.19 1.72 -7.36
CA ARG A 33 -7.12 2.49 -6.53
C ARG A 33 -6.48 3.78 -6.05
N THR A 34 -5.29 3.70 -5.46
CA THR A 34 -4.52 4.87 -5.01
C THR A 34 -4.34 5.84 -6.17
N LEU A 35 -3.91 5.34 -7.34
CA LEU A 35 -3.65 6.14 -8.52
C LEU A 35 -4.92 6.83 -9.04
N SER A 36 -6.08 6.17 -8.98
CA SER A 36 -7.36 6.75 -9.39
C SER A 36 -7.78 7.96 -8.54
N GLU A 37 -7.36 7.99 -7.26
CA GLU A 37 -7.64 9.08 -6.32
C GLU A 37 -6.57 10.18 -6.31
N ILE A 38 -5.41 9.95 -6.95
CA ILE A 38 -4.42 11.01 -7.15
C ILE A 38 -5.01 12.12 -8.04
N PRO A 39 -4.91 13.40 -7.62
CA PRO A 39 -5.33 14.55 -8.43
C PRO A 39 -4.72 14.62 -9.83
N GLY A 40 -5.28 15.49 -10.68
CA GLY A 40 -4.77 15.72 -12.04
C GLY A 40 -3.39 16.37 -12.07
N ASN A 41 -2.77 16.38 -13.26
CA ASN A 41 -1.48 17.04 -13.47
C ASN A 41 -1.56 18.54 -13.09
N GLY A 42 -0.53 19.04 -12.44
CA GLY A 42 -0.42 20.41 -11.91
C GLY A 42 -1.00 20.60 -10.51
N GLU A 43 -1.81 19.65 -10.01
CA GLU A 43 -2.44 19.74 -8.69
C GLU A 43 -1.53 19.24 -7.57
N PHE A 44 -1.78 19.71 -6.35
CA PHE A 44 -1.02 19.29 -5.17
C PHE A 44 -1.59 18.02 -4.56
N THR A 45 -0.70 17.13 -4.11
CA THR A 45 -1.07 15.97 -3.30
C THR A 45 -0.07 15.74 -2.16
N THR A 46 -0.51 14.98 -1.16
CA THR A 46 0.32 14.43 -0.09
C THR A 46 0.16 12.93 -0.12
N ILE A 47 1.28 12.20 -0.02
CA ILE A 47 1.29 10.75 -0.12
C ILE A 47 2.22 10.15 0.94
N TYR A 48 1.76 9.14 1.66
CA TYR A 48 2.62 8.34 2.53
C TYR A 48 3.49 7.44 1.67
N THR A 49 4.73 7.24 2.08
CA THR A 49 5.69 6.51 1.24
C THR A 49 6.35 5.36 1.97
N ASP A 50 6.63 4.29 1.25
CA ASP A 50 7.52 3.21 1.66
C ASP A 50 8.67 3.08 0.64
N LEU A 51 9.91 3.10 1.13
CA LEU A 51 11.09 3.01 0.29
C LEU A 51 11.61 1.58 0.30
N LEU A 52 11.43 0.86 -0.81
CA LEU A 52 12.01 -0.47 -1.01
C LEU A 52 13.45 -0.33 -1.50
N VAL A 53 14.38 -0.88 -0.72
CA VAL A 53 15.80 -0.93 -1.07
C VAL A 53 16.22 -2.40 -1.19
N ARG A 54 16.81 -2.74 -2.33
CA ARG A 54 17.54 -3.99 -2.60
C ARG A 54 18.88 -3.63 -3.26
N GLU A 55 19.78 -4.59 -3.45
CA GLU A 55 21.13 -4.33 -3.98
C GLU A 55 21.13 -3.43 -5.23
N ASP A 56 20.29 -3.74 -6.22
CA ASP A 56 20.21 -3.00 -7.49
C ASP A 56 18.87 -2.28 -7.69
N LEU A 57 18.12 -2.03 -6.61
CA LEU A 57 16.76 -1.48 -6.72
C LEU A 57 16.46 -0.49 -5.60
N LEU A 58 16.07 0.72 -6.00
CA LEU A 58 15.51 1.74 -5.12
C LEU A 58 14.18 2.19 -5.71
N GLN A 59 13.07 1.87 -5.04
CA GLN A 59 11.72 2.21 -5.48
C GLN A 59 10.89 2.78 -4.35
N ILE A 60 10.07 3.79 -4.67
CA ILE A 60 9.15 4.41 -3.74
C ILE A 60 7.74 3.93 -4.06
N PHE A 61 7.06 3.45 -3.03
CA PHE A 61 5.65 3.07 -3.07
C PHE A 61 4.82 4.09 -2.31
N GLY A 62 3.68 4.50 -2.87
CA GLY A 62 2.81 5.55 -2.35
C GLY A 62 1.45 5.02 -1.88
N PHE A 63 0.95 5.60 -0.79
CA PHE A 63 -0.31 5.22 -0.13
C PHE A 63 -1.05 6.47 0.35
N LEU A 64 -2.37 6.52 0.19
CA LEU A 64 -3.21 7.65 0.61
C LEU A 64 -3.39 7.69 2.13
N SER A 65 -3.34 6.52 2.75
CA SER A 65 -3.47 6.36 4.19
C SER A 65 -2.28 5.60 4.77
N GLN A 66 -2.01 5.83 6.06
CA GLN A 66 -1.02 5.03 6.78
C GLN A 66 -1.50 3.58 6.95
N VAL A 67 -2.82 3.36 7.01
CA VAL A 67 -3.45 2.04 7.08
C VAL A 67 -3.12 1.22 5.83
N GLU A 68 -3.33 1.81 4.64
CA GLU A 68 -3.02 1.19 3.36
C GLU A 68 -1.53 0.81 3.25
N LYS A 69 -0.64 1.72 3.70
CA LYS A 69 0.81 1.46 3.77
C LYS A 69 1.17 0.27 4.66
N GLU A 70 0.55 0.16 5.84
CA GLU A 70 0.82 -0.96 6.75
C GLU A 70 0.26 -2.28 6.21
N TRP A 71 -0.89 -2.26 5.52
CA TRP A 71 -1.38 -3.43 4.78
C TRP A 71 -0.40 -3.87 3.70
N TYR A 72 0.16 -2.93 2.94
CA TYR A 72 1.20 -3.23 1.95
C TYR A 72 2.39 -3.97 2.58
N ARG A 73 2.90 -3.44 3.71
CA ARG A 73 4.03 -4.05 4.43
C ARG A 73 3.69 -5.43 4.98
N LEU A 74 2.50 -5.58 5.54
CA LEU A 74 2.06 -6.85 6.11
C LEU A 74 1.89 -7.91 5.02
N LEU A 75 1.30 -7.55 3.88
CA LEU A 75 1.18 -8.43 2.71
C LEU A 75 2.57 -8.86 2.21
N MET A 76 3.54 -7.95 2.13
CA MET A 76 4.92 -8.27 1.77
C MET A 76 5.63 -9.24 2.73
N SER A 77 5.14 -9.41 3.96
CA SER A 77 5.70 -10.38 4.91
C SER A 77 5.35 -11.84 4.56
N VAL A 78 4.38 -12.06 3.67
CA VAL A 78 3.94 -13.39 3.25
C VAL A 78 4.88 -13.95 2.19
N GLN A 79 5.33 -15.19 2.37
CA GLN A 79 6.24 -15.82 1.42
C GLN A 79 5.62 -15.89 0.00
N GLY A 80 6.32 -15.31 -0.98
CA GLY A 80 5.88 -15.26 -2.37
C GLY A 80 5.03 -14.03 -2.71
N VAL A 81 4.85 -13.09 -1.78
CA VAL A 81 4.23 -11.79 -2.03
C VAL A 81 5.30 -10.70 -2.07
N GLY A 82 5.58 -10.20 -3.27
CA GLY A 82 6.42 -9.01 -3.47
C GLY A 82 5.60 -7.73 -3.61
N ALA A 83 6.26 -6.59 -3.79
CA ALA A 83 5.62 -5.27 -3.89
C ALA A 83 4.49 -5.23 -4.94
N LYS A 84 4.74 -5.73 -6.16
CA LYS A 84 3.74 -5.79 -7.23
C LYS A 84 2.51 -6.64 -6.86
N ALA A 85 2.72 -7.79 -6.21
CA ALA A 85 1.64 -8.65 -5.75
C ALA A 85 0.84 -7.97 -4.63
N SER A 86 1.51 -7.30 -3.70
CA SER A 86 0.86 -6.53 -2.65
C SER A 86 0.01 -5.39 -3.21
N LEU A 87 0.54 -4.60 -4.15
CA LEU A 87 -0.22 -3.54 -4.81
C LEU A 87 -1.41 -4.09 -5.61
N ALA A 88 -1.26 -5.25 -6.26
CA ALA A 88 -2.37 -5.88 -6.99
C ALA A 88 -3.50 -6.31 -6.05
N ILE A 89 -3.16 -6.83 -4.86
CA ILE A 89 -4.15 -7.17 -3.82
C ILE A 89 -4.87 -5.92 -3.33
N LEU A 90 -4.12 -4.85 -3.02
CA LEU A 90 -4.71 -3.56 -2.63
C LEU A 90 -5.54 -2.93 -3.76
N SER A 91 -5.13 -3.09 -5.01
CA SER A 91 -5.91 -2.62 -6.18
C SER A 91 -7.25 -3.33 -6.28
N ALA A 92 -7.28 -4.64 -6.02
CA ALA A 92 -8.51 -5.43 -6.08
C ALA A 92 -9.45 -5.14 -4.90
N LEU A 93 -8.91 -5.01 -3.69
CA LEU A 93 -9.72 -5.08 -2.46
C LEU A 93 -9.75 -3.79 -1.64
N GLY A 94 -8.75 -2.90 -1.76
CA GLY A 94 -8.51 -1.80 -0.81
C GLY A 94 -8.18 -2.29 0.61
N GLU A 95 -7.85 -1.38 1.54
CA GLU A 95 -7.52 -1.79 2.92
C GLU A 95 -8.64 -2.57 3.63
N ASP A 96 -9.89 -2.12 3.50
CA ASP A 96 -11.04 -2.74 4.17
C ASP A 96 -11.37 -4.12 3.59
N GLY A 97 -11.22 -4.29 2.27
CA GLY A 97 -11.45 -5.57 1.61
C GLY A 97 -10.36 -6.58 1.98
N VAL A 98 -9.10 -6.15 2.10
CA VAL A 98 -8.00 -7.00 2.57
C VAL A 98 -8.25 -7.44 4.02
N SER A 99 -8.56 -6.50 4.92
CA SER A 99 -8.88 -6.80 6.32
C SER A 99 -9.99 -7.86 6.42
N ARG A 100 -11.11 -7.63 5.72
CA ARG A 100 -12.25 -8.53 5.72
C ARG A 100 -11.92 -9.92 5.15
N ALA A 101 -11.20 -9.98 4.04
CA ALA A 101 -10.81 -11.24 3.42
C ALA A 101 -9.94 -12.09 4.35
N ILE A 102 -9.00 -11.46 5.07
CA ILE A 102 -8.14 -12.15 6.04
C ILE A 102 -8.95 -12.60 7.26
N ALA A 103 -9.80 -11.73 7.82
CA ALA A 103 -10.62 -12.06 8.99
C ALA A 103 -11.56 -13.26 8.74
N LEU A 104 -12.14 -13.33 7.55
CA LEU A 104 -13.06 -14.40 7.14
C LEU A 104 -12.35 -15.64 6.57
N GLY A 105 -11.03 -15.60 6.35
CA GLY A 105 -10.31 -16.66 5.65
C GLY A 105 -10.72 -16.78 4.16
N ASP A 106 -11.26 -15.72 3.57
CA ASP A 106 -11.73 -15.69 2.18
C ASP A 106 -10.56 -15.48 1.21
N TRP A 107 -9.84 -16.57 0.96
CA TRP A 107 -8.77 -16.58 -0.04
C TRP A 107 -9.29 -16.40 -1.47
N THR A 108 -10.58 -16.58 -1.73
CA THR A 108 -11.13 -16.42 -3.09
C THR A 108 -11.15 -14.94 -3.49
N SER A 109 -11.49 -14.05 -2.55
CA SER A 109 -11.35 -12.60 -2.73
C SER A 109 -9.89 -12.21 -2.99
N VAL A 110 -8.94 -12.74 -2.22
CA VAL A 110 -7.50 -12.44 -2.43
C VAL A 110 -7.01 -12.93 -3.80
N LYS A 111 -7.47 -14.10 -4.26
CA LYS A 111 -7.13 -14.66 -5.57
C LYS A 111 -7.64 -13.81 -6.75
N SER A 112 -8.64 -12.96 -6.55
CA SER A 112 -9.15 -12.08 -7.62
C SER A 112 -8.11 -11.06 -8.11
N ALA A 113 -7.10 -10.77 -7.28
CA ALA A 113 -6.01 -9.87 -7.63
C ALA A 113 -5.12 -10.42 -8.76
N LYS A 114 -4.78 -9.55 -9.71
CA LYS A 114 -4.00 -9.90 -10.91
C LYS A 114 -2.63 -10.49 -10.52
N GLY A 115 -2.36 -11.69 -11.02
CA GLY A 115 -1.09 -12.39 -10.77
C GLY A 115 -1.02 -13.15 -9.45
N ILE A 116 -2.12 -13.22 -8.69
CA ILE A 116 -2.20 -14.02 -7.45
C ILE A 116 -2.77 -15.41 -7.76
N GLY A 117 -1.94 -16.44 -7.56
CA GLY A 117 -2.34 -17.84 -7.69
C GLY A 117 -3.06 -18.37 -6.44
N PRO A 118 -3.80 -19.50 -6.55
CA PRO A 118 -4.53 -20.09 -5.42
C PRO A 118 -3.67 -20.37 -4.19
N LYS A 119 -2.47 -20.92 -4.39
CA LYS A 119 -1.54 -21.24 -3.29
C LYS A 119 -1.11 -19.99 -2.52
N THR A 120 -0.78 -18.91 -3.25
CA THR A 120 -0.40 -17.63 -2.63
C THR A 120 -1.57 -17.01 -1.89
N ALA A 121 -2.77 -17.00 -2.48
CA ALA A 121 -3.97 -16.45 -1.83
C ALA A 121 -4.32 -17.18 -0.52
N GLN A 122 -4.26 -18.52 -0.51
CA GLN A 122 -4.48 -19.33 0.69
C GLN A 122 -3.42 -19.04 1.76
N ARG A 123 -2.15 -18.91 1.35
CA ARG A 123 -1.07 -18.54 2.27
C ARG A 123 -1.30 -17.16 2.89
N VAL A 124 -1.70 -16.17 2.10
CA VAL A 124 -2.00 -14.81 2.58
C VAL A 124 -3.03 -14.84 3.70
N VAL A 125 -4.19 -15.47 3.49
CA VAL A 125 -5.23 -15.48 4.53
C VAL A 125 -4.81 -16.31 5.75
N ASN A 126 -4.09 -17.41 5.56
CA ASN A 126 -3.69 -18.28 6.67
C ASN A 126 -2.59 -17.65 7.54
N GLU A 127 -1.54 -17.09 6.93
CA GLU A 127 -0.42 -16.51 7.67
C GLU A 127 -0.76 -15.16 8.30
N LEU A 128 -1.69 -14.41 7.70
CA LEU A 128 -2.06 -13.08 8.19
C LEU A 128 -3.24 -13.09 9.16
N LYS A 129 -4.00 -14.20 9.28
CA LYS A 129 -5.15 -14.27 10.19
C LYS A 129 -4.80 -13.86 11.62
N ASP A 130 -3.67 -14.34 12.13
CA ASP A 130 -3.21 -14.05 13.48
C ASP A 130 -2.48 -12.70 13.58
N LYS A 131 -1.84 -12.24 12.49
CA LYS A 131 -1.05 -11.00 12.44
C LYS A 131 -1.89 -9.75 12.15
N ALA A 132 -3.03 -9.91 11.49
CA ALA A 132 -3.93 -8.81 11.14
C ALA A 132 -4.50 -8.13 12.39
N LEU A 133 -4.86 -8.92 13.40
CA LEU A 133 -5.36 -8.44 14.68
C LEU A 133 -4.35 -7.52 15.38
N SER A 134 -3.07 -7.93 15.44
CA SER A 134 -2.02 -7.11 16.02
C SER A 134 -1.71 -5.86 15.19
N THR A 135 -1.84 -5.95 13.87
CA THR A 135 -1.54 -4.84 12.96
C THR A 135 -2.61 -3.77 13.04
N GLU A 136 -3.90 -4.13 13.08
CA GLU A 136 -4.97 -3.17 13.30
C GLU A 136 -4.88 -2.48 14.67
N GLU A 137 -4.47 -3.20 15.72
CA GLU A 137 -4.21 -2.61 17.04
C GLU A 137 -3.02 -1.66 17.03
N LEU A 138 -1.93 -2.01 16.35
CA LEU A 138 -0.74 -1.16 16.19
C LEU A 138 -1.04 0.10 15.38
N ILE A 139 -1.82 -0.03 14.31
CA ILE A 139 -2.27 1.10 13.49
C ILE A 139 -3.19 2.01 14.31
N ARG A 140 -4.19 1.45 15.01
CA ARG A 140 -5.09 2.23 15.90
C ARG A 140 -4.33 2.91 17.02
N SER A 141 -3.33 2.24 17.61
CA SER A 141 -2.47 2.81 18.66
C SER A 141 -1.60 3.95 18.13
N SER A 142 -1.00 3.77 16.94
CA SER A 142 -0.19 4.80 16.29
C SER A 142 -1.00 6.03 15.87
N LEU A 143 -2.21 5.82 15.35
CA LEU A 143 -3.13 6.92 15.02
C LEU A 143 -3.62 7.66 16.27
N LYS A 144 -3.89 6.95 17.39
CA LYS A 144 -4.25 7.60 18.67
C LYS A 144 -3.11 8.43 19.25
N MET A 145 -1.86 8.03 19.05
CA MET A 145 -0.69 8.80 19.50
C MET A 145 -0.44 10.07 18.68
N LEU A 146 -0.95 10.14 17.44
CA LEU A 146 -0.82 11.31 16.56
C LEU A 146 -1.96 12.35 16.73
N SER A 147 -3.00 12.03 17.48
CA SER A 147 -3.99 13.02 17.92
C SER A 147 -3.41 13.81 19.10
N PRO A 148 -3.21 15.14 19.01
CA PRO A 148 -2.85 15.93 20.17
C PRO A 148 -3.95 15.76 21.22
N LYS A 149 -3.55 15.48 22.47
CA LYS A 149 -4.43 15.60 23.63
C LYS A 149 -4.91 17.07 23.67
N GLY A 150 -6.10 17.31 23.13
CA GLY A 150 -6.89 18.50 23.43
C GLY A 150 -7.56 18.32 24.78
#